data_AF-A0A8D8JJX8-F1
#
_entry.id   AF-A0A8D8JJX8-F1
#
_cell.length_a   1.000
_cell.length_b   1.000
_cell.length_c   1.000
_cell.angle_alpha   90.00
_cell.angle_beta   90.00
_cell.angle_gamma   90.00
#
_symmetry.space_group_name_H-M   'P 1'
#
loop_
_entity.id
_entity.type
_entity.pdbx_description
1 polymer ?
#
loop_
_entity_poly.entity_id
_entity_poly.type
_entity_poly.pdbx_seq_one_letter_code
_entity_poly.pdbx_strand_id
1 'polypeptide(L)'
;ENLKQIKVLFKMYGSKDLPKVDKFDQIAFCENNLTFNRIYRDVLQIAEDLNILKTCFIITVEFIHANKSYRFLNISSNQILLRISPNFSPIKKILNTQNRSGSTIMSGVPNLKIFNLLIDCGADLSIENNDGESALFAYTQWPWPELEPVLKYCVEKGICNSKGTHLFHAQSNRNISVLVVAASNGAAEAVQFLVTYGADHTAYDCGGMFPLYMAVHMQRINVVEVLLNHSHETVNKKCRDIELTSIFQAVCRNNAILVKMLLGCGADLSFEYNGVTIFGVAIQHQANRALKVLLEHAKRNKLEVVTDYKDNTSPIQFALLADDVEMFEIVLESEIEGSIECLDSAALAKMKHLFNEPQSDGFSLYALAKSTGNVKIVTFIEKCAELGERLSGEKIELENRINFASTMKWFNDYVLSGRSGNK
;
A
#
# COMPACT_ATOMS: atom_id res chain seq x y z
N GLU A 1 54.01 -29.46 -0.32
CA GLU A 1 53.91 -30.91 0.01
C GLU A 1 53.29 -31.26 1.38
N ASN A 2 53.08 -30.35 2.34
CA ASN A 2 52.55 -30.70 3.68
C ASN A 2 51.03 -30.95 3.78
N LEU A 3 50.44 -31.63 2.78
CA LEU A 3 49.06 -32.12 2.79
C LEU A 3 49.09 -33.63 2.57
N LYS A 4 49.15 -34.40 3.66
CA LYS A 4 49.40 -35.86 3.61
C LYS A 4 48.26 -36.69 3.00
N GLN A 5 47.06 -36.12 2.86
CA GLN A 5 45.98 -36.61 2.00
C GLN A 5 44.98 -35.46 1.76
N ILE A 6 44.44 -35.38 0.54
CA ILE A 6 43.27 -34.54 0.21
C ILE A 6 42.16 -35.50 -0.22
N LYS A 7 40.97 -35.37 0.36
CA LYS A 7 39.84 -36.25 0.07
C LYS A 7 38.59 -35.42 -0.22
N VAL A 8 38.45 -35.00 -1.49
CA VAL A 8 37.27 -34.27 -1.96
C VAL A 8 36.09 -35.24 -2.04
N LEU A 9 34.95 -34.86 -1.47
CA LEU A 9 33.75 -35.70 -1.36
C LEU A 9 32.53 -34.91 -1.83
N PHE A 10 32.22 -35.03 -3.12
CA PHE A 10 30.97 -34.52 -3.69
C PHE A 10 29.81 -35.40 -3.22
N LYS A 11 28.75 -34.79 -2.67
CA LYS A 11 27.58 -35.51 -2.19
C LYS A 11 26.31 -34.73 -2.55
N MET A 12 25.69 -35.14 -3.64
CA MET A 12 24.45 -34.54 -4.16
C MET A 12 23.25 -34.95 -3.29
N TYR A 13 22.36 -34.00 -3.01
CA TYR A 13 21.09 -34.24 -2.33
C TYR A 13 19.97 -33.58 -3.13
N GLY A 14 19.12 -34.41 -3.77
CA GLY A 14 17.88 -33.96 -4.41
C GLY A 14 16.75 -33.77 -3.39
N SER A 15 15.70 -33.03 -3.75
CA SER A 15 14.62 -32.69 -2.83
C SER A 15 13.64 -33.84 -2.58
N LYS A 16 13.85 -34.56 -1.47
CA LYS A 16 12.86 -35.07 -0.51
C LYS A 16 13.61 -35.73 0.66
N ASP A 17 13.00 -35.73 1.84
CA ASP A 17 13.52 -36.32 3.08
C ASP A 17 14.90 -35.80 3.54
N LEU A 18 14.93 -34.57 4.07
CA LEU A 18 16.07 -34.08 4.86
C LEU A 18 15.96 -34.59 6.32
N PRO A 19 16.92 -35.41 6.82
CA PRO A 19 16.84 -36.00 8.15
C PRO A 19 17.17 -35.00 9.27
N LYS A 20 16.64 -35.28 10.47
CA LYS A 20 17.08 -34.62 11.71
C LYS A 20 18.57 -34.91 11.95
N VAL A 21 19.37 -33.87 12.21
CA VAL A 21 20.75 -33.99 12.69
C VAL A 21 20.99 -32.88 13.72
N ASP A 22 21.37 -33.27 14.94
CA ASP A 22 21.56 -32.35 16.05
C ASP A 22 22.98 -31.73 16.08
N LYS A 23 23.04 -30.43 16.39
CA LYS A 23 24.23 -29.59 16.69
C LYS A 23 25.17 -29.25 15.51
N PHE A 24 25.34 -27.94 15.26
CA PHE A 24 26.30 -27.34 14.32
C PHE A 24 26.67 -25.91 14.76
N ASP A 25 27.96 -25.55 14.75
CA ASP A 25 28.45 -24.26 15.27
C ASP A 25 29.33 -23.46 14.25
N GLN A 26 28.78 -22.48 13.46
CA GLN A 26 29.35 -21.14 13.04
C GLN A 26 30.61 -21.07 12.04
N ILE A 27 31.10 -20.02 11.29
CA ILE A 27 32.33 -20.16 10.38
C ILE A 27 33.15 -18.91 10.01
N ALA A 28 34.40 -19.16 9.58
CA ALA A 28 35.27 -18.27 8.80
C ALA A 28 35.63 -18.79 7.38
N PHE A 29 35.74 -17.86 6.42
CA PHE A 29 36.61 -18.01 5.25
C PHE A 29 38.03 -17.51 5.55
N CYS A 30 39.02 -17.99 4.80
CA CYS A 30 40.43 -17.65 4.99
C CYS A 30 41.07 -17.17 3.67
N GLU A 31 41.69 -15.99 3.69
CA GLU A 31 42.55 -15.50 2.60
C GLU A 31 44.04 -15.61 2.99
N ASN A 32 44.93 -15.43 2.01
CA ASN A 32 46.40 -15.52 2.13
C ASN A 32 46.99 -16.93 2.35
N ASN A 33 46.55 -17.91 1.56
CA ASN A 33 47.39 -19.07 1.25
C ASN A 33 47.36 -19.39 -0.25
N LEU A 34 48.51 -19.26 -0.93
CA LEU A 34 48.64 -19.44 -2.39
C LEU A 34 48.17 -20.83 -2.86
N THR A 35 48.34 -21.86 -2.03
CA THR A 35 47.84 -23.21 -2.34
C THR A 35 46.33 -23.31 -2.20
N PHE A 36 45.71 -22.60 -1.25
CA PHE A 36 44.26 -22.57 -1.06
C PHE A 36 43.56 -21.86 -2.21
N ASN A 37 44.03 -20.68 -2.62
CA ASN A 37 43.44 -19.93 -3.75
C ASN A 37 43.56 -20.69 -5.08
N ARG A 38 44.59 -21.54 -5.25
CA ARG A 38 44.68 -22.43 -6.41
C ARG A 38 43.66 -23.56 -6.32
N ILE A 39 43.67 -24.34 -5.23
CA ILE A 39 42.71 -25.45 -5.02
C ILE A 39 41.24 -24.96 -5.11
N TYR A 40 40.94 -23.76 -4.61
CA TYR A 40 39.60 -23.17 -4.71
C TYR A 40 39.19 -22.87 -6.16
N ARG A 41 40.09 -22.32 -6.98
CA ARG A 41 39.85 -22.15 -8.43
C ARG A 41 39.75 -23.50 -9.14
N ASP A 42 40.64 -24.43 -8.85
CA ASP A 42 40.67 -25.77 -9.45
C ASP A 42 39.35 -26.51 -9.18
N VAL A 43 38.81 -26.42 -7.95
CA VAL A 43 37.52 -27.01 -7.56
C VAL A 43 36.31 -26.28 -8.18
N LEU A 44 36.35 -24.93 -8.29
CA LEU A 44 35.30 -24.19 -8.98
C LEU A 44 35.25 -24.51 -10.48
N GLN A 45 36.41 -24.54 -11.16
CA GLN A 45 36.49 -24.87 -12.57
C GLN A 45 35.92 -26.26 -12.84
N ILE A 46 36.31 -27.27 -12.04
CA ILE A 46 35.76 -28.64 -12.15
C ILE A 46 34.23 -28.66 -11.93
N ALA A 47 33.70 -27.84 -11.01
CA ALA A 47 32.25 -27.74 -10.81
C ALA A 47 31.52 -27.00 -11.94
N GLU A 48 32.19 -26.10 -12.65
CA GLU A 48 31.66 -25.33 -13.77
C GLU A 48 31.70 -26.15 -15.08
N ASP A 49 32.81 -26.84 -15.35
CA ASP A 49 33.02 -27.78 -16.46
C ASP A 49 32.01 -28.95 -16.40
N LEU A 50 31.67 -29.41 -15.19
CA LEU A 50 30.66 -30.44 -14.94
C LEU A 50 29.21 -29.87 -14.86
N ASN A 51 29.01 -28.57 -15.12
CA ASN A 51 27.71 -27.86 -15.09
C ASN A 51 26.99 -27.90 -13.71
N ILE A 52 27.71 -28.25 -12.63
CA ILE A 52 27.17 -28.45 -11.28
C ILE A 52 26.69 -27.13 -10.69
N LEU A 53 27.37 -26.00 -10.98
CA LEU A 53 27.02 -24.68 -10.47
C LEU A 53 25.63 -24.16 -10.91
N LYS A 54 25.03 -24.73 -11.97
CA LYS A 54 23.67 -24.40 -12.42
C LYS A 54 22.56 -25.22 -11.75
N THR A 55 22.92 -26.28 -11.02
CA THR A 55 21.98 -27.29 -10.50
C THR A 55 22.11 -27.54 -9.00
N CYS A 56 23.27 -27.28 -8.41
CA CYS A 56 23.53 -27.48 -6.98
C CYS A 56 23.56 -26.15 -6.23
N PHE A 57 22.70 -26.03 -5.23
CA PHE A 57 22.51 -24.81 -4.46
C PHE A 57 23.46 -24.65 -3.26
N ILE A 58 24.19 -25.73 -2.94
CA ILE A 58 25.08 -25.89 -1.78
C ILE A 58 26.30 -26.70 -2.24
N ILE A 59 27.51 -26.26 -1.86
CA ILE A 59 28.79 -26.96 -2.14
C ILE A 59 29.57 -27.08 -0.84
N THR A 60 29.92 -28.30 -0.40
CA THR A 60 30.77 -28.51 0.79
C THR A 60 32.19 -28.89 0.40
N VAL A 61 33.20 -28.26 0.99
CA VAL A 61 34.61 -28.66 0.86
C VAL A 61 35.18 -28.90 2.26
N GLU A 62 35.90 -30.01 2.47
CA GLU A 62 36.51 -30.35 3.77
C GLU A 62 38.03 -30.47 3.64
N PHE A 63 38.76 -29.73 4.49
CA PHE A 63 40.23 -29.74 4.56
C PHE A 63 40.69 -30.26 5.92
N ILE A 64 41.66 -31.18 5.91
CA ILE A 64 42.29 -31.73 7.12
C ILE A 64 43.75 -31.27 7.16
N HIS A 65 44.11 -30.47 8.16
CA HIS A 65 45.49 -30.05 8.38
C HIS A 65 45.78 -29.88 9.88
N ALA A 66 46.94 -30.38 10.34
CA ALA A 66 47.40 -30.29 11.73
C ALA A 66 46.33 -30.61 12.80
N ASN A 67 45.66 -31.76 12.65
CA ASN A 67 44.55 -32.24 13.50
C ASN A 67 43.32 -31.31 13.58
N LYS A 68 43.16 -30.36 12.65
CA LYS A 68 41.97 -29.51 12.51
C LYS A 68 41.24 -29.80 11.21
N SER A 69 39.91 -29.89 11.29
CA SER A 69 38.99 -30.06 10.16
C SER A 69 38.30 -28.74 9.86
N TYR A 70 38.49 -28.21 8.65
CA TYR A 70 37.76 -27.03 8.16
C TYR A 70 36.71 -27.50 7.16
N ARG A 71 35.50 -26.96 7.27
CA ARG A 71 34.44 -27.10 6.25
C ARG A 71 34.23 -25.75 5.57
N PHE A 72 33.54 -25.77 4.44
CA PHE A 72 33.06 -24.59 3.73
C PHE A 72 31.63 -24.87 3.24
N LEU A 73 30.84 -23.83 2.99
CA LEU A 73 29.61 -23.95 2.22
C LEU A 73 29.42 -22.75 1.27
N ASN A 74 28.46 -22.82 0.36
CA ASN A 74 28.19 -21.82 -0.69
C ASN A 74 26.68 -21.57 -0.85
N ILE A 75 26.22 -20.31 -0.95
CA ILE A 75 24.85 -19.96 -1.35
C ILE A 75 24.83 -19.67 -2.84
N SER A 76 24.08 -20.49 -3.57
CA SER A 76 23.35 -20.07 -4.76
C SER A 76 22.37 -21.19 -5.16
N SER A 77 21.29 -21.46 -4.42
CA SER A 77 20.52 -20.59 -3.50
C SER A 77 20.12 -21.23 -2.15
N ASN A 78 20.07 -20.42 -1.10
CA ASN A 78 19.47 -20.72 0.22
C ASN A 78 20.16 -21.70 1.20
N GLN A 79 21.51 -21.77 1.26
CA GLN A 79 22.25 -21.65 2.56
C GLN A 79 23.78 -21.67 2.44
N ILE A 80 24.50 -20.91 3.30
CA ILE A 80 25.89 -21.20 3.67
C ILE A 80 25.80 -21.76 5.10
N LEU A 81 26.10 -23.05 5.29
CA LEU A 81 26.34 -23.65 6.61
C LEU A 81 27.79 -23.43 7.03
N LEU A 82 27.97 -23.49 8.35
CA LEU A 82 29.09 -22.86 9.02
C LEU A 82 29.59 -23.81 10.16
N ARG A 83 30.90 -24.23 10.25
CA ARG A 83 31.53 -24.86 11.48
C ARG A 83 32.93 -24.29 11.99
N ILE A 84 33.07 -23.83 13.26
CA ILE A 84 33.93 -22.67 13.71
C ILE A 84 35.08 -22.86 14.73
N SER A 85 35.74 -21.74 15.06
CA SER A 85 35.87 -21.21 16.45
C SER A 85 35.21 -19.80 16.65
N PRO A 86 34.32 -19.57 17.65
CA PRO A 86 33.45 -18.36 17.74
C PRO A 86 34.19 -17.03 17.96
N ASN A 87 35.44 -17.09 18.39
CA ASN A 87 36.25 -15.91 18.72
C ASN A 87 37.17 -15.47 17.57
N PHE A 88 36.86 -15.84 16.31
CA PHE A 88 37.74 -15.62 15.16
C PHE A 88 37.45 -14.29 14.45
N SER A 89 38.14 -13.23 14.89
CA SER A 89 38.02 -11.83 14.41
C SER A 89 37.77 -11.62 12.90
N PRO A 90 38.46 -12.33 11.95
CA PRO A 90 38.18 -12.20 10.52
C PRO A 90 36.71 -12.42 10.09
N ILE A 91 35.95 -13.24 10.81
CA ILE A 91 34.53 -13.52 10.52
C ILE A 91 33.70 -12.25 10.58
N LYS A 92 33.80 -11.53 11.70
CA LYS A 92 33.03 -10.31 11.94
C LYS A 92 33.31 -9.26 10.86
N LYS A 93 34.53 -9.21 10.33
CA LYS A 93 34.86 -8.36 9.18
C LYS A 93 34.17 -8.83 7.90
N ILE A 94 34.19 -10.14 7.59
CA ILE A 94 33.60 -10.70 6.37
C ILE A 94 32.08 -10.52 6.36
N LEU A 95 31.38 -10.85 7.45
CA LEU A 95 29.91 -10.74 7.52
C LEU A 95 29.42 -9.30 7.36
N ASN A 96 30.22 -8.35 7.85
CA ASN A 96 29.93 -6.91 7.81
C ASN A 96 30.58 -6.21 6.62
N THR A 97 31.14 -6.96 5.67
CA THR A 97 31.65 -6.41 4.40
C THR A 97 30.46 -6.08 3.50
N GLN A 98 30.42 -4.83 3.03
CA GLN A 98 29.38 -4.34 2.13
C GLN A 98 29.68 -4.74 0.67
N ASN A 99 28.62 -5.04 -0.09
CA ASN A 99 28.68 -5.31 -1.52
C ASN A 99 28.71 -4.00 -2.36
N ARG A 100 28.56 -4.10 -3.69
CA ARG A 100 28.50 -2.92 -4.59
C ARG A 100 27.34 -1.95 -4.33
N SER A 101 26.24 -2.41 -3.72
CA SER A 101 25.09 -1.60 -3.31
C SER A 101 25.15 -1.17 -1.84
N GLY A 102 26.28 -1.34 -1.15
CA GLY A 102 26.42 -1.03 0.28
C GLY A 102 25.79 -2.06 1.22
N SER A 103 25.17 -3.12 0.68
CA SER A 103 24.42 -4.10 1.45
C SER A 103 25.35 -5.15 2.07
N THR A 104 25.16 -5.52 3.34
CA THR A 104 25.84 -6.65 3.99
C THR A 104 25.09 -7.95 3.75
N ILE A 105 25.60 -9.07 4.29
CA ILE A 105 24.88 -10.36 4.25
C ILE A 105 23.52 -10.30 4.96
N MET A 106 23.34 -9.38 5.93
CA MET A 106 22.09 -9.24 6.67
C MET A 106 20.92 -8.86 5.76
N SER A 107 21.13 -8.00 4.75
CA SER A 107 20.09 -7.60 3.79
C SER A 107 19.52 -8.75 2.95
N GLY A 108 20.22 -9.88 2.86
CA GLY A 108 19.84 -11.07 2.08
C GLY A 108 19.41 -12.28 2.91
N VAL A 109 19.11 -12.11 4.20
CA VAL A 109 18.73 -13.23 5.09
C VAL A 109 17.34 -13.78 4.72
N PRO A 110 17.15 -15.10 4.63
CA PRO A 110 15.88 -15.71 4.19
C PRO A 110 14.92 -16.13 5.31
N ASN A 111 15.35 -16.17 6.57
CA ASN A 111 14.54 -16.59 7.73
C ASN A 111 15.26 -16.32 9.07
N LEU A 112 14.49 -16.37 10.17
CA LEU A 112 14.95 -16.17 11.54
C LEU A 112 16.09 -17.13 11.97
N LYS A 113 16.10 -18.37 11.46
CA LYS A 113 17.16 -19.34 11.81
C LYS A 113 18.53 -18.89 11.28
N ILE A 114 18.57 -18.32 10.08
CA ILE A 114 19.81 -17.76 9.51
C ILE A 114 20.15 -16.40 10.13
N PHE A 115 19.15 -15.59 10.49
CA PHE A 115 19.36 -14.37 11.26
C PHE A 115 20.12 -14.63 12.58
N ASN A 116 19.59 -15.53 13.42
CA ASN A 116 20.20 -15.86 14.71
C ASN A 116 21.64 -16.36 14.53
N LEU A 117 21.86 -17.31 13.62
CA LEU A 117 23.20 -17.84 13.34
C LEU A 117 24.20 -16.75 12.92
N LEU A 118 23.79 -15.75 12.14
CA LEU A 118 24.65 -14.65 11.71
C LEU A 118 24.90 -13.64 12.85
N ILE A 119 23.87 -13.31 13.63
CA ILE A 119 24.01 -12.47 14.83
C ILE A 119 24.97 -13.12 15.84
N ASP A 120 24.86 -14.43 16.08
CA ASP A 120 25.77 -15.18 16.95
C ASP A 120 27.23 -15.18 16.42
N CYS A 121 27.43 -15.03 15.10
CA CYS A 121 28.77 -14.83 14.50
C CYS A 121 29.31 -13.39 14.67
N GLY A 122 28.52 -12.46 15.20
CA GLY A 122 28.84 -11.04 15.28
C GLY A 122 28.52 -10.23 14.01
N ALA A 123 27.59 -10.70 13.17
CA ALA A 123 27.04 -9.88 12.07
C ALA A 123 26.32 -8.63 12.62
N ASP A 124 26.37 -7.55 11.87
CA ASP A 124 25.90 -6.23 12.29
C ASP A 124 24.67 -5.80 11.48
N LEU A 125 23.59 -5.50 12.21
CA LEU A 125 22.28 -5.12 11.68
C LEU A 125 22.17 -3.59 11.48
N SER A 126 23.10 -2.81 12.03
CA SER A 126 23.09 -1.34 11.93
C SER A 126 23.54 -0.79 10.58
N ILE A 127 24.22 -1.62 9.77
CA ILE A 127 24.88 -1.20 8.54
C ILE A 127 23.83 -0.95 7.44
N GLU A 128 23.75 0.31 7.02
CA GLU A 128 22.87 0.81 5.96
C GLU A 128 23.50 0.55 4.57
N ASN A 129 22.64 0.34 3.55
CA ASN A 129 23.05 0.24 2.15
C ASN A 129 23.33 1.63 1.52
N ASN A 130 23.69 1.69 0.23
CA ASN A 130 23.95 2.95 -0.47
C ASN A 130 22.71 3.86 -0.60
N ASP A 131 21.50 3.29 -0.54
CA ASP A 131 20.23 4.02 -0.48
C ASP A 131 19.86 4.43 0.97
N GLY A 132 20.67 4.10 1.99
CA GLY A 132 20.44 4.43 3.40
C GLY A 132 19.53 3.46 4.17
N GLU A 133 19.30 2.25 3.64
CA GLU A 133 18.37 1.26 4.20
C GLU A 133 19.11 0.21 5.01
N SER A 134 18.64 -0.07 6.24
CA SER A 134 19.10 -1.23 7.03
C SER A 134 18.40 -2.51 6.57
N ALA A 135 18.90 -3.68 6.98
CA ALA A 135 18.29 -4.96 6.57
C ALA A 135 16.83 -5.14 7.04
N LEU A 136 16.37 -4.38 8.06
CA LEU A 136 14.98 -4.41 8.52
C LEU A 136 13.97 -4.06 7.41
N PHE A 137 14.36 -3.23 6.44
CA PHE A 137 13.50 -2.85 5.31
C PHE A 137 13.01 -4.10 4.55
N ALA A 138 13.93 -5.03 4.25
CA ALA A 138 13.61 -6.30 3.59
C ALA A 138 12.83 -7.26 4.49
N TYR A 139 13.12 -7.28 5.80
CA TYR A 139 12.48 -8.20 6.74
C TYR A 139 10.98 -7.90 6.98
N THR A 140 10.48 -6.71 6.62
CA THR A 140 9.05 -6.38 6.68
C THR A 140 8.15 -7.26 5.79
N GLN A 141 8.74 -8.11 4.93
CA GLN A 141 8.02 -9.11 4.12
C GLN A 141 7.98 -10.52 4.77
N TRP A 142 8.65 -10.72 5.92
CA TRP A 142 8.66 -12.02 6.61
C TRP A 142 7.35 -12.27 7.37
N PRO A 143 6.96 -13.54 7.59
CA PRO A 143 5.86 -13.87 8.49
C PRO A 143 6.11 -13.35 9.91
N TRP A 144 5.05 -12.89 10.59
CA TRP A 144 5.15 -12.30 11.93
C TRP A 144 5.95 -13.14 12.95
N PRO A 145 5.78 -14.48 13.07
CA PRO A 145 6.56 -15.30 14.01
C PRO A 145 8.07 -15.33 13.76
N GLU A 146 8.52 -14.96 12.55
CA GLU A 146 9.95 -14.84 12.22
C GLU A 146 10.47 -13.40 12.37
N LEU A 147 9.61 -12.41 12.16
CA LEU A 147 9.95 -10.98 12.27
C LEU A 147 9.94 -10.47 13.72
N GLU A 148 9.00 -10.93 14.55
CA GLU A 148 8.84 -10.49 15.95
C GLU A 148 10.15 -10.61 16.77
N PRO A 149 10.90 -11.73 16.72
CA PRO A 149 12.13 -11.86 17.49
C PRO A 149 13.25 -10.95 16.98
N VAL A 150 13.27 -10.62 15.68
CA VAL A 150 14.22 -9.68 15.09
C VAL A 150 13.93 -8.25 15.58
N LEU A 151 12.66 -7.84 15.58
CA LEU A 151 12.28 -6.51 16.09
C LEU A 151 12.51 -6.41 17.61
N LYS A 152 12.24 -7.46 18.39
CA LYS A 152 12.60 -7.53 19.82
C LYS A 152 14.10 -7.39 20.04
N TYR A 153 14.93 -8.11 19.27
CA TYR A 153 16.39 -7.99 19.33
C TYR A 153 16.86 -6.54 19.05
N CYS A 154 16.25 -5.83 18.11
CA CYS A 154 16.54 -4.41 17.84
C CYS A 154 16.24 -3.48 19.03
N VAL A 155 15.18 -3.76 19.79
CA VAL A 155 14.83 -3.02 21.02
C VAL A 155 15.78 -3.39 22.15
N GLU A 156 15.94 -4.69 22.43
CA GLU A 156 16.77 -5.22 23.54
C GLU A 156 18.25 -4.81 23.45
N LYS A 157 18.78 -4.60 22.23
CA LYS A 157 20.15 -4.14 22.01
C LYS A 157 20.26 -2.64 21.69
N GLY A 158 19.15 -1.91 21.62
CA GLY A 158 19.13 -0.49 21.29
C GLY A 158 19.83 -0.18 19.97
N ILE A 159 19.56 -0.96 18.91
CA ILE A 159 20.35 -0.90 17.67
C ILE A 159 20.09 0.42 16.95
N CYS A 160 21.14 1.23 16.86
CA CYS A 160 21.17 2.47 16.08
C CYS A 160 22.01 2.32 14.81
N ASN A 161 21.69 3.11 13.79
CA ASN A 161 22.47 3.22 12.57
C ASN A 161 23.77 4.04 12.75
N SER A 162 24.48 4.24 11.64
CA SER A 162 25.70 5.06 11.54
C SER A 162 25.59 6.49 12.09
N LYS A 163 24.36 7.04 12.17
CA LYS A 163 24.04 8.40 12.62
C LYS A 163 23.62 8.46 14.10
N GLY A 164 23.55 7.31 14.78
CA GLY A 164 23.06 7.20 16.16
C GLY A 164 21.53 7.12 16.30
N THR A 165 20.78 7.09 15.20
CA THR A 165 19.32 6.95 15.19
C THR A 165 18.92 5.48 15.35
N HIS A 166 18.02 5.15 16.28
CA HIS A 166 17.49 3.78 16.41
C HIS A 166 16.80 3.34 15.11
N LEU A 167 16.98 2.08 14.71
CA LEU A 167 16.55 1.59 13.39
C LEU A 167 15.05 1.73 13.10
N PHE A 168 14.19 1.95 14.10
CA PHE A 168 12.76 2.16 13.90
C PHE A 168 12.40 3.60 13.46
N HIS A 169 13.24 4.59 13.77
CA HIS A 169 13.10 5.97 13.28
C HIS A 169 14.12 6.31 12.17
N ALA A 170 15.02 5.38 11.83
CA ALA A 170 15.95 5.55 10.72
C ALA A 170 15.19 5.67 9.37
N GLN A 171 15.62 6.61 8.55
CA GLN A 171 15.09 6.85 7.21
C GLN A 171 16.18 6.66 6.15
N SER A 172 15.78 6.07 5.02
CA SER A 172 16.62 5.98 3.82
C SER A 172 16.88 7.35 3.20
N ASN A 173 17.77 7.41 2.20
CA ASN A 173 18.06 8.60 1.40
C ASN A 173 16.82 9.09 0.59
N ARG A 174 15.70 8.36 0.62
CA ARG A 174 14.39 8.73 0.07
C ARG A 174 13.37 9.07 1.16
N ASN A 175 13.82 9.32 2.39
CA ASN A 175 13.03 9.55 3.59
C ASN A 175 12.07 8.39 3.96
N ILE A 176 12.25 7.19 3.38
CA ILE A 176 11.41 6.03 3.68
C ILE A 176 11.88 5.41 5.01
N SER A 177 10.97 5.19 5.95
CA SER A 177 11.25 4.46 7.19
C SER A 177 10.75 3.02 7.13
N VAL A 178 11.25 2.14 8.02
CA VAL A 178 10.78 0.75 8.14
C VAL A 178 9.26 0.66 8.33
N LEU A 179 8.67 1.64 9.02
CA LEU A 179 7.22 1.75 9.23
C LEU A 179 6.45 2.00 7.92
N VAL A 180 6.96 2.85 7.02
CA VAL A 180 6.36 3.07 5.69
C VAL A 180 6.41 1.79 4.85
N VAL A 181 7.52 1.04 4.90
CA VAL A 181 7.65 -0.22 4.15
C VAL A 181 6.72 -1.31 4.71
N ALA A 182 6.65 -1.47 6.03
CA ALA A 182 5.71 -2.39 6.68
C ALA A 182 4.25 -2.05 6.36
N ALA A 183 3.91 -0.76 6.37
CA ALA A 183 2.57 -0.27 6.02
C ALA A 183 2.22 -0.51 4.54
N SER A 184 3.18 -0.35 3.62
CA SER A 184 3.02 -0.66 2.20
C SER A 184 2.87 -2.16 1.93
N ASN A 185 3.66 -3.00 2.61
CA ASN A 185 3.60 -4.46 2.50
C ASN A 185 2.32 -5.06 3.11
N GLY A 186 1.69 -4.38 4.06
CA GLY A 186 0.48 -4.85 4.75
C GLY A 186 0.75 -5.62 6.04
N ALA A 187 1.97 -5.54 6.60
CA ALA A 187 2.40 -6.27 7.78
C ALA A 187 1.86 -5.60 9.07
N ALA A 188 0.57 -5.81 9.36
CA ALA A 188 -0.15 -5.13 10.44
C ALA A 188 0.49 -5.32 11.83
N GLU A 189 0.97 -6.53 12.13
CA GLU A 189 1.64 -6.85 13.40
C GLU A 189 3.01 -6.14 13.52
N ALA A 190 3.73 -6.00 12.41
CA ALA A 190 4.98 -5.25 12.36
C ALA A 190 4.74 -3.74 12.52
N VAL A 191 3.71 -3.20 11.88
CA VAL A 191 3.27 -1.80 12.06
C VAL A 191 2.87 -1.55 13.52
N GLN A 192 2.06 -2.45 14.11
CA GLN A 192 1.66 -2.39 15.52
C GLN A 192 2.88 -2.34 16.43
N PHE A 193 3.84 -3.26 16.25
CA PHE A 193 5.06 -3.29 17.04
C PHE A 193 5.88 -2.00 16.88
N LEU A 194 6.14 -1.57 15.64
CA LEU A 194 6.94 -0.38 15.35
C LEU A 194 6.35 0.88 16.00
N VAL A 195 5.04 1.12 15.88
CA VAL A 195 4.39 2.29 16.52
C VAL A 195 4.33 2.14 18.05
N THR A 196 4.14 0.92 18.58
CA THR A 196 4.22 0.67 20.04
C THR A 196 5.59 1.03 20.63
N TYR A 197 6.67 0.88 19.84
CA TYR A 197 8.03 1.30 20.17
C TYR A 197 8.42 2.68 19.57
N GLY A 198 7.43 3.53 19.24
CA GLY A 198 7.63 4.94 18.93
C GLY A 198 8.17 5.27 17.54
N ALA A 199 8.07 4.36 16.57
CA ALA A 199 8.38 4.67 15.17
C ALA A 199 7.49 5.83 14.66
N ASP A 200 8.09 6.81 13.98
CA ASP A 200 7.39 8.05 13.60
C ASP A 200 6.35 7.79 12.49
N HIS A 201 5.08 7.78 12.89
CA HIS A 201 3.92 7.65 12.00
C HIS A 201 3.50 8.97 11.32
N THR A 202 4.17 10.08 11.64
CA THR A 202 3.95 11.41 11.04
C THR A 202 4.98 11.78 9.96
N ALA A 203 6.10 11.06 9.90
CA ALA A 203 7.16 11.25 8.92
C ALA A 203 6.64 11.17 7.46
N TYR A 204 7.27 11.97 6.59
CA TYR A 204 7.00 11.98 5.15
C TYR A 204 8.15 11.35 4.37
N ASP A 205 7.85 10.51 3.38
CA ASP A 205 8.80 10.06 2.38
C ASP A 205 9.11 11.14 1.31
N CYS A 206 9.90 10.79 0.29
CA CYS A 206 10.26 11.70 -0.81
C CYS A 206 9.13 11.98 -1.82
N GLY A 207 7.99 11.28 -1.74
CA GLY A 207 6.78 11.55 -2.53
C GLY A 207 5.65 12.16 -1.68
N GLY A 208 6.00 12.72 -0.51
CA GLY A 208 5.07 13.40 0.38
C GLY A 208 4.11 12.48 1.13
N MET A 209 4.28 11.15 1.08
CA MET A 209 3.39 10.19 1.74
C MET A 209 3.86 9.88 3.16
N PHE A 210 2.90 9.59 4.04
CA PHE A 210 3.12 9.16 5.43
C PHE A 210 2.45 7.80 5.66
N PRO A 211 2.81 7.03 6.71
CA PRO A 211 2.38 5.63 6.88
C PRO A 211 0.88 5.35 6.71
N LEU A 212 -0.01 6.16 7.29
CA LEU A 212 -1.47 5.98 7.12
C LEU A 212 -1.93 6.23 5.69
N TYR A 213 -1.40 7.27 5.03
CA TYR A 213 -1.70 7.54 3.61
C TYR A 213 -1.19 6.41 2.72
N MET A 214 0.02 5.90 2.96
CA MET A 214 0.59 4.76 2.24
C MET A 214 -0.27 3.50 2.41
N ALA A 215 -0.72 3.21 3.64
CA ALA A 215 -1.60 2.08 3.94
C ALA A 215 -2.95 2.18 3.19
N VAL A 216 -3.56 3.37 3.15
CA VAL A 216 -4.81 3.60 2.40
C VAL A 216 -4.57 3.53 0.88
N HIS A 217 -3.48 4.14 0.37
CA HIS A 217 -3.11 4.10 -1.05
C HIS A 217 -2.93 2.66 -1.56
N MET A 218 -2.31 1.81 -0.75
CA MET A 218 -2.09 0.36 -0.98
C MET A 218 -3.25 -0.53 -0.48
N GLN A 219 -4.35 0.07 0.00
CA GLN A 219 -5.57 -0.59 0.48
C GLN A 219 -5.38 -1.65 1.57
N ARG A 220 -4.43 -1.44 2.48
CA ARG A 220 -4.08 -2.37 3.57
C ARG A 220 -4.99 -2.16 4.80
N ILE A 221 -6.23 -2.64 4.71
CA ILE A 221 -7.28 -2.46 5.74
C ILE A 221 -6.76 -2.71 7.17
N ASN A 222 -6.16 -3.87 7.45
CA ASN A 222 -5.65 -4.22 8.78
C ASN A 222 -4.54 -3.26 9.29
N VAL A 223 -3.72 -2.71 8.38
CA VAL A 223 -2.71 -1.69 8.73
C VAL A 223 -3.38 -0.35 9.04
N VAL A 224 -4.40 0.03 8.26
CA VAL A 224 -5.17 1.26 8.49
C VAL A 224 -5.89 1.20 9.85
N GLU A 225 -6.40 0.03 10.25
CA GLU A 225 -6.97 -0.19 11.58
C GLU A 225 -5.94 0.02 12.70
N VAL A 226 -4.78 -0.64 12.60
CA VAL A 226 -3.67 -0.47 13.56
C VAL A 226 -3.20 0.98 13.66
N LEU A 227 -3.01 1.67 12.53
CA LEU A 227 -2.56 3.05 12.50
C LEU A 227 -3.62 4.03 13.03
N LEU A 228 -4.90 3.84 12.72
CA LEU A 228 -5.95 4.72 13.28
C LEU A 228 -6.08 4.56 14.81
N ASN A 229 -5.86 3.35 15.33
CA ASN A 229 -5.88 3.08 16.77
C ASN A 229 -4.68 3.68 17.55
N HIS A 230 -3.56 4.01 16.89
CA HIS A 230 -2.32 4.48 17.55
C HIS A 230 -1.81 5.85 17.06
N SER A 231 -2.33 6.34 15.95
CA SER A 231 -1.85 7.51 15.20
C SER A 231 -3.02 8.37 14.72
N HIS A 232 -4.11 8.40 15.49
CA HIS A 232 -5.39 9.05 15.19
C HIS A 232 -5.27 10.51 14.69
N GLU A 233 -4.32 11.27 15.23
CA GLU A 233 -4.02 12.66 14.86
C GLU A 233 -3.56 12.81 13.40
N THR A 234 -3.16 11.71 12.74
CA THR A 234 -2.79 11.69 11.33
C THR A 234 -3.98 11.49 10.38
N VAL A 235 -5.20 11.27 10.86
CA VAL A 235 -6.39 11.02 10.01
C VAL A 235 -6.66 12.15 9.02
N ASN A 236 -6.44 13.40 9.45
CA ASN A 236 -6.64 14.63 8.68
C ASN A 236 -5.33 15.24 8.14
N LYS A 237 -4.21 14.53 8.29
CA LYS A 237 -2.91 14.94 7.74
C LYS A 237 -2.95 14.82 6.21
N LYS A 238 -2.48 15.85 5.52
CA LYS A 238 -2.35 15.87 4.06
C LYS A 238 -1.06 15.18 3.61
N CYS A 239 -1.13 14.45 2.50
CA CYS A 239 0.02 14.09 1.68
C CYS A 239 0.66 15.39 1.14
N ARG A 240 1.97 15.56 1.25
CA ARG A 240 2.62 16.87 1.04
C ARG A 240 2.46 17.39 -0.40
N ASP A 241 2.67 16.53 -1.40
CA ASP A 241 2.93 16.99 -2.77
C ASP A 241 1.66 17.09 -3.62
N ILE A 242 0.56 16.50 -3.14
CA ILE A 242 -0.77 16.45 -3.80
C ILE A 242 -1.89 16.98 -2.89
N GLU A 243 -1.57 17.44 -1.69
CA GLU A 243 -2.46 17.95 -0.64
C GLU A 243 -3.66 17.07 -0.21
N LEU A 244 -3.81 15.84 -0.72
CA LEU A 244 -4.91 14.94 -0.34
C LEU A 244 -4.76 14.39 1.08
N THR A 245 -5.86 14.35 1.83
CA THR A 245 -5.96 13.57 3.07
C THR A 245 -6.22 12.09 2.77
N SER A 246 -6.03 11.23 3.78
CA SER A 246 -6.26 9.79 3.65
C SER A 246 -7.67 9.42 3.18
N ILE A 247 -8.70 10.18 3.59
CA ILE A 247 -10.08 9.87 3.18
C ILE A 247 -10.37 10.19 1.71
N PHE A 248 -9.78 11.25 1.14
CA PHE A 248 -9.83 11.48 -0.31
C PHE A 248 -9.20 10.31 -1.08
N GLN A 249 -8.05 9.79 -0.63
CA GLN A 249 -7.40 8.64 -1.26
C GLN A 249 -8.23 7.34 -1.13
N ALA A 250 -9.03 7.16 -0.07
CA ALA A 250 -9.97 6.05 0.07
C ALA A 250 -11.17 6.19 -0.89
N VAL A 251 -11.66 7.42 -1.09
CA VAL A 251 -12.73 7.76 -2.04
C VAL A 251 -12.28 7.54 -3.49
N CYS A 252 -11.10 8.01 -3.88
CA CYS A 252 -10.51 7.76 -5.21
C CYS A 252 -10.19 6.28 -5.49
N ARG A 253 -10.24 5.40 -4.47
CA ARG A 253 -10.17 3.93 -4.59
C ARG A 253 -11.55 3.25 -4.56
N ASN A 254 -12.65 4.00 -4.44
CA ASN A 254 -14.02 3.51 -4.23
C ASN A 254 -14.13 2.50 -3.06
N ASN A 255 -13.28 2.68 -2.02
CA ASN A 255 -13.17 1.72 -0.93
C ASN A 255 -14.00 2.13 0.28
N ALA A 256 -15.28 1.73 0.25
CA ALA A 256 -16.26 1.99 1.30
C ALA A 256 -15.83 1.54 2.71
N ILE A 257 -14.98 0.51 2.84
CA ILE A 257 -14.50 0.04 4.15
C ILE A 257 -13.52 1.06 4.74
N LEU A 258 -12.51 1.47 3.96
CA LEU A 258 -11.54 2.49 4.37
C LEU A 258 -12.22 3.83 4.66
N VAL A 259 -13.22 4.22 3.86
CA VAL A 259 -14.03 5.42 4.13
C VAL A 259 -14.77 5.30 5.46
N LYS A 260 -15.44 4.17 5.76
CA LYS A 260 -16.10 3.95 7.08
C LYS A 260 -15.12 4.03 8.25
N MET A 261 -13.93 3.46 8.12
CA MET A 261 -12.90 3.48 9.18
C MET A 261 -12.39 4.90 9.44
N LEU A 262 -12.06 5.64 8.39
CA LEU A 262 -11.55 7.01 8.49
C LEU A 262 -12.61 7.96 9.08
N LEU A 263 -13.86 7.87 8.62
CA LEU A 263 -15.00 8.58 9.22
C LEU A 263 -15.19 8.25 10.71
N GLY A 264 -15.06 6.98 11.08
CA GLY A 264 -15.16 6.53 12.48
C GLY A 264 -14.08 7.11 13.40
N CYS A 265 -12.97 7.59 12.82
CA CYS A 265 -11.85 8.20 13.54
C CYS A 265 -11.80 9.74 13.38
N GLY A 266 -12.88 10.38 12.93
CA GLY A 266 -12.95 11.84 12.83
C GLY A 266 -12.29 12.43 11.57
N ALA A 267 -12.31 11.71 10.45
CA ALA A 267 -11.91 12.25 9.16
C ALA A 267 -12.79 13.46 8.75
N ASP A 268 -12.14 14.57 8.45
CA ASP A 268 -12.75 15.84 8.06
C ASP A 268 -13.21 15.81 6.59
N LEU A 269 -14.44 16.27 6.35
CA LEU A 269 -15.09 16.34 5.04
C LEU A 269 -15.16 17.77 4.49
N SER A 270 -14.77 18.78 5.28
CA SER A 270 -14.77 20.20 4.89
C SER A 270 -13.57 20.61 4.04
N PHE A 271 -12.54 19.76 3.93
CA PHE A 271 -11.43 20.00 3.02
C PHE A 271 -11.87 19.86 1.55
N GLU A 272 -11.57 20.87 0.73
CA GLU A 272 -11.77 20.86 -0.71
C GLU A 272 -10.46 20.62 -1.48
N TYR A 273 -10.46 19.62 -2.38
CA TYR A 273 -9.34 19.40 -3.29
C TYR A 273 -9.52 20.24 -4.56
N ASN A 274 -8.63 21.23 -4.77
CA ASN A 274 -8.69 22.18 -5.89
C ASN A 274 -10.03 22.94 -6.00
N GLY A 275 -10.76 23.16 -4.89
CA GLY A 275 -12.11 23.74 -4.95
C GLY A 275 -13.17 22.74 -5.42
N VAL A 276 -13.09 21.50 -4.93
CA VAL A 276 -14.08 20.42 -5.12
C VAL A 276 -14.17 19.65 -3.80
N THR A 277 -15.40 19.48 -3.28
CA THR A 277 -15.63 18.75 -2.02
C THR A 277 -15.37 17.25 -2.18
N ILE A 278 -15.27 16.53 -1.05
CA ILE A 278 -15.08 15.07 -1.08
C ILE A 278 -16.22 14.33 -1.78
N PHE A 279 -17.44 14.85 -1.73
CA PHE A 279 -18.59 14.32 -2.46
C PHE A 279 -18.46 14.57 -3.97
N GLY A 280 -18.02 15.76 -4.38
CA GLY A 280 -17.71 16.07 -5.78
C GLY A 280 -16.58 15.19 -6.34
N VAL A 281 -15.56 14.88 -5.53
CA VAL A 281 -14.49 13.92 -5.91
C VAL A 281 -15.02 12.49 -6.00
N ALA A 282 -15.93 12.06 -5.11
CA ALA A 282 -16.57 10.76 -5.21
C ALA A 282 -17.38 10.62 -6.51
N ILE A 283 -18.04 11.70 -6.93
CA ILE A 283 -18.82 11.80 -8.16
C ILE A 283 -17.89 11.80 -9.40
N GLN A 284 -16.82 12.59 -9.40
CA GLN A 284 -15.78 12.60 -10.46
C GLN A 284 -15.20 11.20 -10.73
N HIS A 285 -14.95 10.43 -9.67
CA HIS A 285 -14.25 9.14 -9.74
C HIS A 285 -15.17 7.92 -9.87
N GLN A 286 -16.48 8.10 -10.11
CA GLN A 286 -17.48 7.01 -10.16
C GLN A 286 -17.42 6.12 -8.90
N ALA A 287 -17.24 6.77 -7.75
CA ALA A 287 -16.95 6.12 -6.48
C ALA A 287 -18.21 5.75 -5.69
N ASN A 288 -19.19 5.12 -6.37
CA ASN A 288 -20.57 4.92 -5.89
C ASN A 288 -20.67 4.30 -4.48
N ARG A 289 -19.76 3.38 -4.12
CA ARG A 289 -19.74 2.74 -2.80
C ARG A 289 -19.20 3.67 -1.72
N ALA A 290 -18.21 4.50 -2.05
CA ALA A 290 -17.71 5.54 -1.17
C ALA A 290 -18.75 6.67 -1.01
N LEU A 291 -19.40 7.09 -2.11
CA LEU A 291 -20.45 8.11 -2.12
C LEU A 291 -21.64 7.71 -1.22
N LYS A 292 -22.16 6.47 -1.37
CA LYS A 292 -23.20 5.91 -0.47
C LYS A 292 -22.83 6.07 1.01
N VAL A 293 -21.58 5.75 1.39
CA VAL A 293 -21.08 5.88 2.77
C VAL A 293 -20.94 7.33 3.23
N LEU A 294 -20.43 8.22 2.39
CA LEU A 294 -20.28 9.65 2.71
C LEU A 294 -21.65 10.30 2.96
N LEU A 295 -22.63 10.04 2.08
CA LEU A 295 -23.98 10.59 2.18
C LEU A 295 -24.75 10.01 3.39
N GLU A 296 -24.62 8.70 3.65
CA GLU A 296 -25.09 8.06 4.88
C GLU A 296 -24.53 8.77 6.13
N HIS A 297 -23.23 9.09 6.15
CA HIS A 297 -22.57 9.74 7.27
C HIS A 297 -22.99 11.21 7.43
N ALA A 298 -23.10 11.94 6.33
CA ALA A 298 -23.58 13.33 6.31
C ALA A 298 -25.01 13.42 6.86
N LYS A 299 -25.93 12.58 6.35
CA LYS A 299 -27.33 12.52 6.80
C LYS A 299 -27.46 12.18 8.28
N ARG A 300 -26.65 11.24 8.79
CA ARG A 300 -26.62 10.88 10.23
C ARG A 300 -26.13 12.02 11.12
N ASN A 301 -25.15 12.78 10.67
CA ASN A 301 -24.53 13.88 11.45
C ASN A 301 -25.10 15.27 11.13
N LYS A 302 -26.09 15.36 10.23
CA LYS A 302 -26.70 16.61 9.72
C LYS A 302 -25.66 17.57 9.11
N LEU A 303 -24.67 17.02 8.41
CA LEU A 303 -23.70 17.81 7.67
C LEU A 303 -24.34 18.32 6.37
N GLU A 304 -24.04 19.55 6.00
CA GLU A 304 -24.42 20.11 4.70
C GLU A 304 -23.66 19.39 3.59
N VAL A 305 -24.40 18.76 2.66
CA VAL A 305 -23.82 18.05 1.52
C VAL A 305 -23.56 19.07 0.41
N VAL A 306 -22.48 19.83 0.56
CA VAL A 306 -21.96 20.67 -0.53
C VAL A 306 -21.32 19.74 -1.56
N THR A 307 -21.83 19.78 -2.77
CA THR A 307 -21.47 18.89 -3.89
C THR A 307 -21.10 19.66 -5.15
N ASP A 308 -21.01 20.99 -5.03
CA ASP A 308 -20.80 21.97 -6.06
C ASP A 308 -19.64 21.59 -6.97
N TYR A 309 -19.98 21.21 -8.21
CA TYR A 309 -19.01 20.91 -9.23
C TYR A 309 -18.53 22.23 -9.88
N LYS A 310 -17.29 22.24 -10.36
CA LYS A 310 -16.79 23.37 -11.16
C LYS A 310 -17.73 23.65 -12.32
N ASP A 311 -17.89 24.92 -12.67
CA ASP A 311 -18.76 25.34 -13.77
C ASP A 311 -20.29 25.17 -13.48
N ASN A 312 -20.70 25.28 -12.20
CA ASN A 312 -22.11 25.36 -11.73
C ASN A 312 -23.04 24.19 -12.13
N THR A 313 -22.46 23.03 -12.48
CA THR A 313 -23.21 21.82 -12.81
C THR A 313 -23.61 21.11 -11.52
N SER A 314 -24.88 20.74 -11.38
CA SER A 314 -25.37 20.00 -10.21
C SER A 314 -24.85 18.55 -10.21
N PRO A 315 -24.87 17.85 -9.07
CA PRO A 315 -24.23 16.55 -8.95
C PRO A 315 -25.06 15.48 -9.67
N ILE A 316 -26.40 15.63 -9.62
CA ILE A 316 -27.35 14.81 -10.36
C ILE A 316 -27.26 15.04 -11.88
N GLN A 317 -26.92 16.26 -12.34
CA GLN A 317 -26.57 16.52 -13.74
C GLN A 317 -25.25 15.84 -14.15
N PHE A 318 -24.22 15.86 -13.31
CA PHE A 318 -22.97 15.14 -13.60
C PHE A 318 -23.21 13.62 -13.70
N ALA A 319 -23.95 13.04 -12.75
CA ALA A 319 -24.33 11.62 -12.77
C ALA A 319 -25.13 11.26 -14.04
N LEU A 320 -26.06 12.14 -14.43
CA LEU A 320 -26.81 12.04 -15.68
C LEU A 320 -25.89 12.05 -16.90
N LEU A 321 -24.97 13.01 -17.00
CA LEU A 321 -24.04 13.15 -18.12
C LEU A 321 -23.03 11.99 -18.21
N ALA A 322 -22.74 11.31 -17.09
CA ALA A 322 -21.88 10.13 -17.05
C ALA A 322 -22.56 8.83 -17.52
N ASP A 323 -23.89 8.81 -17.68
CA ASP A 323 -24.73 7.61 -17.92
C ASP A 323 -24.54 6.49 -16.86
N ASP A 324 -24.23 6.90 -15.62
CA ASP A 324 -24.17 6.03 -14.43
C ASP A 324 -25.49 6.11 -13.66
N VAL A 325 -26.34 5.09 -13.88
CA VAL A 325 -27.64 4.95 -13.23
C VAL A 325 -27.51 4.74 -11.71
N GLU A 326 -26.49 4.02 -11.22
CA GLU A 326 -26.31 3.81 -9.78
C GLU A 326 -25.93 5.13 -9.11
N MET A 327 -25.05 5.93 -9.73
CA MET A 327 -24.74 7.27 -9.22
C MET A 327 -25.96 8.19 -9.26
N PHE A 328 -26.72 8.18 -10.36
CA PHE A 328 -27.92 9.00 -10.49
C PHE A 328 -28.96 8.66 -9.42
N GLU A 329 -29.18 7.37 -9.15
CA GLU A 329 -30.02 6.86 -8.06
C GLU A 329 -29.53 7.34 -6.69
N ILE A 330 -28.23 7.21 -6.39
CA ILE A 330 -27.61 7.66 -5.13
C ILE A 330 -27.82 9.15 -4.87
N VAL A 331 -27.56 9.98 -5.87
CA VAL A 331 -27.67 11.44 -5.72
C VAL A 331 -29.14 11.85 -5.65
N LEU A 332 -30.03 11.22 -6.42
CA LEU A 332 -31.48 11.47 -6.36
C LEU A 332 -32.05 11.16 -4.97
N GLU A 333 -31.74 9.99 -4.37
CA GLU A 333 -32.16 9.66 -3.00
C GLU A 333 -31.60 10.63 -1.94
N SER A 334 -30.43 11.22 -2.21
CA SER A 334 -29.85 12.26 -1.35
C SER A 334 -30.60 13.59 -1.46
N GLU A 335 -30.83 14.11 -2.67
CA GLU A 335 -31.47 15.41 -2.89
C GLU A 335 -32.96 15.40 -2.48
N ILE A 336 -33.68 14.30 -2.74
CA ILE A 336 -35.06 14.14 -2.26
C ILE A 336 -35.15 13.84 -0.75
N GLU A 337 -34.01 13.61 -0.08
CA GLU A 337 -33.87 13.22 1.33
C GLU A 337 -34.59 11.91 1.73
N GLY A 338 -35.07 11.12 0.77
CA GLY A 338 -35.87 9.90 0.96
C GLY A 338 -35.46 8.80 -0.02
N SER A 339 -36.01 7.59 0.16
CA SER A 339 -35.76 6.48 -0.79
C SER A 339 -36.83 6.42 -1.88
N ILE A 340 -36.42 6.06 -3.09
CA ILE A 340 -37.33 5.92 -4.26
C ILE A 340 -38.33 4.78 -4.04
N GLU A 341 -37.97 3.75 -3.27
CA GLU A 341 -38.90 2.67 -2.89
C GLU A 341 -39.93 3.09 -1.83
N CYS A 342 -39.71 4.20 -1.12
CA CYS A 342 -40.48 4.66 0.03
C CYS A 342 -40.64 6.20 0.03
N LEU A 343 -41.15 6.74 -1.07
CA LEU A 343 -41.42 8.17 -1.23
C LEU A 343 -42.53 8.66 -0.28
N ASP A 344 -42.20 9.58 0.62
CA ASP A 344 -43.19 10.43 1.29
C ASP A 344 -43.60 11.63 0.42
N SER A 345 -44.58 12.42 0.85
CA SER A 345 -45.09 13.57 0.10
C SER A 345 -44.07 14.69 -0.15
N ALA A 346 -43.05 14.83 0.70
CA ALA A 346 -41.99 15.83 0.53
C ALA A 346 -40.91 15.34 -0.45
N ALA A 347 -40.48 14.08 -0.32
CA ALA A 347 -39.58 13.44 -1.28
C ALA A 347 -40.20 13.38 -2.69
N LEU A 348 -41.50 13.05 -2.78
CA LEU A 348 -42.29 13.08 -4.01
C LEU A 348 -42.33 14.49 -4.65
N ALA A 349 -42.58 15.53 -3.85
CA ALA A 349 -42.62 16.91 -4.34
C ALA A 349 -41.26 17.38 -4.86
N LYS A 350 -40.17 17.05 -4.14
CA LYS A 350 -38.80 17.31 -4.59
C LYS A 350 -38.47 16.56 -5.88
N MET A 351 -38.82 15.28 -5.98
CA MET A 351 -38.60 14.46 -7.19
C MET A 351 -39.34 15.05 -8.40
N LYS A 352 -40.61 15.44 -8.23
CA LYS A 352 -41.41 16.13 -9.26
C LYS A 352 -40.74 17.43 -9.71
N HIS A 353 -40.21 18.23 -8.78
CA HIS A 353 -39.50 19.47 -9.09
C HIS A 353 -38.18 19.22 -9.86
N LEU A 354 -37.33 18.30 -9.39
CA LEU A 354 -36.05 17.96 -10.02
C LEU A 354 -36.21 17.42 -11.45
N PHE A 355 -37.22 16.58 -11.68
CA PHE A 355 -37.44 15.98 -13.01
C PHE A 355 -37.96 16.98 -14.05
N ASN A 356 -38.76 17.97 -13.64
CA ASN A 356 -39.52 18.85 -14.55
C ASN A 356 -39.07 20.31 -14.58
N GLU A 357 -38.51 20.88 -13.52
CA GLU A 357 -38.14 22.29 -13.51
C GLU A 357 -36.70 22.51 -14.04
N PRO A 358 -36.48 23.52 -14.91
CA PRO A 358 -35.15 23.88 -15.40
C PRO A 358 -34.16 24.22 -14.28
N GLN A 359 -33.01 23.55 -14.30
CA GLN A 359 -31.90 23.78 -13.37
C GLN A 359 -31.00 24.94 -13.84
N SER A 360 -29.81 25.09 -13.24
CA SER A 360 -28.83 26.16 -13.53
C SER A 360 -28.41 26.28 -15.00
N ASP A 361 -28.41 25.16 -15.73
CA ASP A 361 -28.12 25.02 -17.16
C ASP A 361 -29.31 25.33 -18.08
N GLY A 362 -30.50 25.53 -17.51
CA GLY A 362 -31.75 25.69 -18.25
C GLY A 362 -32.43 24.41 -18.70
N PHE A 363 -31.97 23.22 -18.31
CA PHE A 363 -32.65 21.97 -18.60
C PHE A 363 -33.30 21.37 -17.34
N SER A 364 -34.50 20.83 -17.51
CA SER A 364 -35.04 19.85 -16.57
C SER A 364 -34.30 18.52 -16.73
N LEU A 365 -34.18 17.71 -15.66
CA LEU A 365 -33.39 16.45 -15.75
C LEU A 365 -33.93 15.49 -16.81
N TYR A 366 -35.26 15.45 -17.01
CA TYR A 366 -35.86 14.63 -18.07
C TYR A 366 -35.55 15.16 -19.48
N ALA A 367 -35.57 16.47 -19.68
CA ALA A 367 -35.17 17.08 -20.95
C ALA A 367 -33.68 16.86 -21.25
N LEU A 368 -32.81 16.95 -20.24
CA LEU A 368 -31.37 16.73 -20.38
C LEU A 368 -31.06 15.27 -20.71
N ALA A 369 -31.64 14.31 -19.98
CA ALA A 369 -31.43 12.87 -20.24
C ALA A 369 -31.87 12.46 -21.65
N LYS A 370 -32.92 13.10 -22.20
CA LYS A 370 -33.35 12.89 -23.59
C LYS A 370 -32.48 13.60 -24.61
N SER A 371 -32.00 14.82 -24.35
CA SER A 371 -31.17 15.56 -25.30
C SER A 371 -29.75 14.99 -25.43
N THR A 372 -29.20 14.40 -24.36
CA THR A 372 -27.91 13.70 -24.36
C THR A 372 -28.00 12.27 -24.92
N GLY A 373 -29.21 11.70 -25.00
CA GLY A 373 -29.43 10.33 -25.45
C GLY A 373 -29.16 9.25 -24.40
N ASN A 374 -29.18 9.60 -23.10
CA ASN A 374 -28.87 8.67 -22.01
C ASN A 374 -30.09 7.79 -21.67
N VAL A 375 -30.43 6.89 -22.59
CA VAL A 375 -31.65 6.05 -22.60
C VAL A 375 -31.86 5.30 -21.28
N LYS A 376 -30.79 4.85 -20.61
CA LYS A 376 -30.89 4.16 -19.32
C LYS A 376 -31.48 5.07 -18.25
N ILE A 377 -31.02 6.32 -18.19
CA ILE A 377 -31.44 7.31 -17.20
C ILE A 377 -32.82 7.87 -17.55
N VAL A 378 -33.16 8.03 -18.83
CA VAL A 378 -34.55 8.29 -19.27
C VAL A 378 -35.49 7.18 -18.76
N THR A 379 -35.13 5.91 -19.00
CA THR A 379 -35.91 4.74 -18.53
C THR A 379 -35.98 4.66 -17.00
N PHE A 380 -34.96 5.13 -16.28
CA PHE A 380 -34.93 5.18 -14.82
C PHE A 380 -35.85 6.27 -14.27
N ILE A 381 -35.80 7.49 -14.84
CA ILE A 381 -36.70 8.60 -14.49
C ILE A 381 -38.16 8.23 -14.76
N GLU A 382 -38.44 7.57 -15.89
CA GLU A 382 -39.78 7.08 -16.24
C GLU A 382 -40.29 6.04 -15.23
N LYS A 383 -39.45 5.10 -14.80
CA LYS A 383 -39.80 4.16 -13.71
C LYS A 383 -39.99 4.85 -12.37
N CYS A 384 -39.20 5.87 -12.03
CA CYS A 384 -39.39 6.65 -10.81
C CYS A 384 -40.73 7.41 -10.83
N ALA A 385 -41.14 7.91 -12.00
CA ALA A 385 -42.45 8.53 -12.21
C ALA A 385 -43.60 7.52 -12.02
N GLU A 386 -43.53 6.35 -12.66
CA GLU A 386 -44.51 5.26 -12.50
C GLU A 386 -44.61 4.76 -11.04
N LEU A 387 -43.46 4.60 -10.35
CA LEU A 387 -43.41 4.19 -8.95
C LEU A 387 -44.03 5.26 -8.03
N GLY A 388 -43.70 6.53 -8.25
CA GLY A 388 -44.25 7.65 -7.49
C GLY A 388 -45.77 7.81 -7.67
N GLU A 389 -46.29 7.64 -8.90
CA GLU A 389 -47.73 7.60 -9.16
C GLU A 389 -48.41 6.43 -8.45
N ARG A 390 -47.80 5.22 -8.52
CA ARG A 390 -48.34 4.02 -7.85
C ARG A 390 -48.33 4.12 -6.32
N LEU A 391 -47.37 4.83 -5.73
CA LEU A 391 -47.26 5.01 -4.27
C LEU A 391 -48.16 6.14 -3.74
N SER A 392 -48.35 7.21 -4.51
CA SER A 392 -49.07 8.41 -4.06
C SER A 392 -50.53 8.51 -4.56
N GLY A 393 -50.86 7.86 -5.67
CA GLY A 393 -52.09 8.11 -6.43
C GLY A 393 -52.06 9.38 -7.28
N GLU A 394 -50.98 10.16 -7.25
CA GLU A 394 -50.81 11.37 -8.06
C GLU A 394 -49.97 11.10 -9.30
N LYS A 395 -50.56 11.26 -10.49
CA LYS A 395 -49.84 11.18 -11.77
C LYS A 395 -48.59 12.07 -11.80
N ILE A 396 -47.50 11.52 -12.30
CA ILE A 396 -46.23 12.24 -12.49
C ILE A 396 -46.03 12.47 -13.99
N GLU A 397 -46.52 13.60 -14.48
CA GLU A 397 -46.27 14.01 -15.87
C GLU A 397 -44.83 14.50 -16.02
N LEU A 398 -44.06 13.88 -16.92
CA LEU A 398 -42.68 14.22 -17.19
C LEU A 398 -42.60 15.16 -18.40
N GLU A 399 -42.24 16.42 -18.16
CA GLU A 399 -42.22 17.48 -19.18
C GLU A 399 -40.81 17.74 -19.71
N ASN A 400 -40.67 17.88 -21.04
CA ASN A 400 -39.42 18.30 -21.67
C ASN A 400 -39.20 19.83 -21.51
N ARG A 401 -39.12 20.37 -20.28
CA ARG A 401 -38.93 21.82 -20.07
C ARG A 401 -37.48 22.24 -20.33
N ILE A 402 -37.32 23.33 -21.09
CA ILE A 402 -36.04 23.97 -21.45
C ILE A 402 -36.20 25.49 -21.33
N ASN A 403 -35.30 26.15 -20.61
CA ASN A 403 -35.20 27.60 -20.47
C ASN A 403 -34.03 28.12 -21.34
N PHE A 404 -34.37 28.54 -22.57
CA PHE A 404 -33.40 29.04 -23.56
C PHE A 404 -32.46 30.14 -23.04
N ALA A 405 -32.88 30.99 -22.09
CA ALA A 405 -32.02 32.05 -21.55
C ALA A 405 -30.91 31.47 -20.67
N SER A 406 -31.24 30.53 -19.78
CA SER A 406 -30.26 29.79 -18.99
C SER A 406 -29.38 28.90 -19.87
N THR A 407 -29.96 28.20 -20.86
CA THR A 407 -29.22 27.36 -21.81
C THR A 407 -28.21 28.14 -22.64
N MET A 408 -28.58 29.33 -23.15
CA MET A 408 -27.64 30.19 -23.87
C MET A 408 -26.53 30.73 -22.95
N LYS A 409 -26.83 31.00 -21.67
CA LYS A 409 -25.81 31.36 -20.69
C LYS A 409 -24.84 30.20 -20.44
N TRP A 410 -25.34 29.02 -20.09
CA TRP A 410 -24.54 27.82 -19.87
C TRP A 410 -23.68 27.46 -21.07
N PHE A 411 -24.23 27.52 -22.29
CA PHE A 411 -23.49 27.23 -23.52
C PHE A 411 -22.36 28.25 -23.74
N ASN A 412 -22.61 29.54 -23.51
CA ASN A 412 -21.56 30.55 -23.57
C ASN A 412 -20.49 30.33 -22.50
N ASP A 413 -20.86 30.09 -21.24
CA ASP A 413 -19.92 29.86 -20.13
C ASP A 413 -19.07 28.60 -20.39
N TYR A 414 -19.68 27.51 -20.89
CA TYR A 414 -19.00 26.27 -21.27
C TYR A 414 -18.02 26.46 -22.43
N VAL A 415 -18.45 27.11 -23.53
CA VAL A 415 -17.60 27.34 -24.72
C VAL A 415 -16.47 28.35 -24.42
N LEU A 416 -16.74 29.41 -23.65
CA LEU A 416 -15.74 30.41 -23.26
C LEU A 416 -14.74 29.88 -22.23
N SER A 417 -15.06 28.79 -21.51
CA SER A 417 -14.10 28.10 -20.62
C SER A 417 -12.92 27.43 -21.36
N GLY A 418 -12.97 27.35 -22.69
CA GLY A 418 -11.85 26.90 -23.53
C GLY A 418 -11.59 25.39 -23.53
N ARG A 419 -12.51 24.57 -23.00
CA ARG A 419 -12.32 23.11 -22.90
C ARG A 419 -12.71 22.36 -24.17
N SER A 420 -11.81 22.36 -25.16
CA SER A 420 -11.87 21.42 -26.29
C SER A 420 -11.46 20.00 -25.86
N GLY A 421 -12.30 19.35 -25.04
CA GLY A 421 -12.13 17.96 -24.58
C GLY A 421 -13.25 17.08 -25.13
N ASN A 422 -12.89 16.06 -25.92
CA ASN A 422 -13.84 15.25 -26.69
C ASN A 422 -14.94 14.57 -25.86
N LYS A 423 -16.18 15.04 -26.02
CA LYS A 423 -17.29 14.20 -26.48
C LYS A 423 -18.35 15.04 -27.18
#